data_AF-A0A967P3X0-F1
#
_entry.id   AF-A0A967P3X0-F1
#
_cell.length_a   1.000
_cell.length_b   1.000
_cell.length_c   1.000
_cell.angle_alpha   90.00
_cell.angle_beta   90.00
_cell.angle_gamma   90.00
#
_symmetry.space_group_name_H-M   'P 1'
#
loop_
_entity.id
_entity.type
_entity.pdbx_description
1 polymer ?
#
loop_
_entity_poly.entity_id
_entity_poly.type
_entity_poly.pdbx_seq_one_letter_code
_entity_poly.pdbx_strand_id
1 'polypeptide(L)'
;MQYRDLREDLAAALRWAAREQLHEGVDNHFSVAVPDADGNVKGDRFLINPYRMHWSKVKASDIVLCDKDGNVLEGDHAVEPTAFYIHSRVHLNSPRAVAALHTHMPYATAIAHLAGGRMAMCGQTALMFDGRVAYDDGFNGLALDADE
;
A
#
# COMPACT_ATOMS: atom_id res chain seq x y z
N MET A 1 16.12 -13.70 7.64
CA MET A 1 15.22 -12.57 7.37
C MET A 1 13.95 -12.78 8.15
N GLN A 2 13.50 -11.82 8.96
CA GLN A 2 12.23 -11.96 9.66
C GLN A 2 11.08 -11.98 8.64
N TYR A 3 9.96 -12.63 8.99
CA TYR A 3 8.74 -12.62 8.18
C TYR A 3 8.91 -13.11 6.73
N ARG A 4 9.73 -14.16 6.53
CA ARG A 4 10.11 -14.66 5.21
C ARG A 4 8.91 -14.88 4.28
N ASP A 5 7.90 -15.60 4.75
CA ASP A 5 6.73 -15.95 3.92
C ASP A 5 5.97 -14.69 3.48
N LEU A 6 5.77 -13.71 4.39
CA LEU A 6 5.13 -12.43 4.05
C LEU A 6 5.94 -11.62 3.04
N ARG A 7 7.28 -11.68 3.10
CA ARG A 7 8.15 -11.02 2.10
C ARG A 7 8.04 -11.69 0.73
N GLU A 8 7.95 -13.02 0.70
CA GLU A 8 7.75 -13.79 -0.53
C GLU A 8 6.38 -13.50 -1.14
N ASP A 9 5.31 -13.48 -0.34
CA ASP A 9 3.95 -13.14 -0.76
C ASP A 9 3.84 -11.70 -1.27
N LEU A 10 4.41 -10.73 -0.56
CA LEU A 10 4.39 -9.34 -0.97
C LEU A 10 5.16 -9.13 -2.29
N ALA A 11 6.33 -9.76 -2.44
CA ALA A 11 7.07 -9.73 -3.69
C ALA A 11 6.29 -10.40 -4.84
N ALA A 12 5.58 -11.49 -4.57
CA ALA A 12 4.72 -12.14 -5.55
C ALA A 12 3.55 -11.23 -5.97
N ALA A 13 2.88 -10.57 -5.02
CA ALA A 13 1.78 -9.64 -5.27
C ALA A 13 2.22 -8.47 -6.16
N LEU A 14 3.35 -7.83 -5.86
CA LEU A 14 3.92 -6.74 -6.67
C LEU A 14 4.21 -7.21 -8.10
N ARG A 15 4.83 -8.39 -8.26
CA ARG A 15 5.17 -8.92 -9.57
C ARG A 15 3.95 -9.32 -10.39
N TRP A 16 2.90 -9.83 -9.75
CA TRP A 16 1.61 -10.08 -10.40
C TRP A 16 0.93 -8.78 -10.80
N ALA A 17 0.87 -7.79 -9.91
CA ALA A 17 0.33 -6.48 -10.23
C ALA A 17 1.06 -5.80 -11.41
N ALA A 18 2.39 -5.98 -11.50
CA ALA A 18 3.15 -5.53 -12.67
C ALA A 18 2.74 -6.25 -13.96
N ARG A 19 2.50 -7.57 -13.92
CA ARG A 19 2.02 -8.37 -15.06
C ARG A 19 0.63 -7.96 -15.53
N GLU A 20 -0.24 -7.62 -14.58
CA GLU A 20 -1.59 -7.11 -14.82
C GLU A 20 -1.63 -5.60 -15.12
N GLN A 21 -0.47 -4.96 -15.34
CA GLN A 21 -0.35 -3.54 -15.70
C GLN A 21 -0.93 -2.56 -14.66
N LEU A 22 -0.91 -2.93 -13.38
CA LEU A 22 -1.36 -2.09 -12.26
C LEU A 22 -0.23 -1.21 -11.66
N HIS A 23 0.96 -1.27 -12.24
CA HIS A 23 2.11 -0.46 -11.83
C HIS A 23 2.08 0.91 -12.52
N GLU A 24 2.66 1.92 -11.87
CA GLU A 24 2.97 3.20 -12.52
C GLU A 24 4.48 3.41 -12.45
N GLY A 25 5.21 2.91 -13.46
CA GLY A 25 6.66 2.96 -13.46
C GLY A 25 7.28 2.35 -12.19
N VAL A 26 7.88 3.19 -11.36
CA VAL A 26 8.50 2.81 -10.07
C VAL A 26 7.76 3.36 -8.84
N ASP A 27 6.62 4.02 -9.06
CA ASP A 27 5.73 4.52 -8.03
C ASP A 27 4.75 3.42 -7.58
N ASN A 28 3.75 3.79 -6.79
CA ASN A 28 2.84 2.91 -6.06
C ASN A 28 3.53 2.06 -4.98
N HIS A 29 2.74 1.58 -4.04
CA HIS A 29 3.26 0.88 -2.87
C HIS A 29 2.27 -0.10 -2.27
N PHE A 30 2.78 -1.29 -1.92
CA PHE A 30 2.05 -2.33 -1.21
C PHE A 30 2.75 -2.60 0.13
N SER A 31 1.97 -2.78 1.19
CA SER A 31 2.49 -3.13 2.50
C SER A 31 1.70 -4.24 3.19
N VAL A 32 2.36 -4.88 4.15
CA VAL A 32 1.74 -5.83 5.06
C VAL A 32 2.24 -5.63 6.49
N ALA A 33 1.33 -5.35 7.41
CA ALA A 33 1.59 -5.27 8.84
C ALA A 33 2.04 -6.63 9.39
N VAL A 34 3.03 -6.61 10.28
CA VAL A 34 3.65 -7.83 10.81
C VAL A 34 3.27 -8.06 12.26
N PRO A 35 3.18 -9.33 12.71
CA PRO A 35 2.91 -9.64 14.11
C PRO A 35 4.12 -9.33 15.00
N ASP A 36 3.86 -9.04 16.27
CA ASP A 36 4.88 -9.01 17.32
C ASP A 36 5.33 -10.40 17.76
N ALA A 37 6.24 -10.43 18.74
CA ALA A 37 6.79 -11.69 19.27
C ALA A 37 5.70 -12.61 19.86
N ASP A 38 4.58 -12.03 20.28
CA ASP A 38 3.42 -12.73 20.85
C ASP A 38 2.37 -13.08 19.77
N GLY A 39 2.64 -12.76 18.49
CA GLY A 39 1.74 -13.04 17.37
C GLY A 39 0.69 -11.97 17.10
N ASN A 40 0.73 -10.82 17.77
CA ASN A 40 -0.30 -9.78 17.64
C ASN A 40 0.07 -8.77 16.54
N VAL A 41 -0.86 -8.49 15.63
CA VAL A 41 -0.70 -7.43 14.62
C VAL A 41 -1.25 -6.12 15.18
N LYS A 42 -0.34 -5.22 15.58
CA LYS A 42 -0.69 -3.89 16.13
C LYS A 42 -0.71 -2.78 15.08
N GLY A 43 -0.14 -3.04 13.90
CA GLY A 43 -0.01 -2.05 12.83
C GLY A 43 1.16 -1.07 13.01
N ASP A 44 1.98 -1.25 14.06
CA ASP A 44 3.12 -0.38 14.39
C ASP A 44 4.42 -0.76 13.64
N ARG A 45 4.42 -1.90 12.94
CA ARG A 45 5.48 -2.37 12.05
C ARG A 45 4.88 -3.03 10.83
N PHE A 46 5.48 -2.81 9.68
CA PHE A 46 5.02 -3.37 8.41
C PHE A 46 6.16 -3.54 7.40
N LEU A 47 5.97 -4.54 6.54
CA LEU A 47 6.79 -4.74 5.34
C LEU A 47 6.26 -3.86 4.22
N ILE A 48 7.15 -3.29 3.41
CA ILE A 48 6.80 -2.46 2.25
C ILE A 48 7.79 -2.66 1.10
N ASN A 49 7.36 -2.43 -0.14
CA ASN A 49 8.25 -2.51 -1.30
C ASN A 49 9.39 -1.47 -1.26
N PRO A 50 10.55 -1.79 -1.85
CA PRO A 50 11.68 -0.87 -1.90
C PRO A 50 11.39 0.37 -2.76
N TYR A 51 11.88 1.53 -2.32
CA TYR A 51 11.73 2.78 -3.07
C TYR A 51 12.46 2.73 -4.42
N ARG A 52 11.82 3.28 -5.48
CA ARG A 52 12.35 3.41 -6.86
C ARG A 52 12.73 2.10 -7.54
N MET A 53 12.14 0.97 -7.14
CA MET A 53 12.31 -0.29 -7.85
C MET A 53 11.04 -0.68 -8.60
N HIS A 54 11.18 -0.91 -9.91
CA HIS A 54 10.08 -1.40 -10.71
C HIS A 54 9.57 -2.76 -10.18
N TRP A 55 8.25 -2.89 -9.99
CA TRP A 55 7.63 -4.05 -9.34
C TRP A 55 7.97 -5.41 -9.97
N SER A 56 8.20 -5.46 -11.28
CA SER A 56 8.63 -6.70 -11.96
C SER A 56 10.01 -7.23 -11.52
N LYS A 57 10.84 -6.40 -10.88
CA LYS A 57 12.19 -6.73 -10.43
C LYS A 57 12.28 -7.04 -8.93
N VAL A 58 11.27 -6.66 -8.15
CA VAL A 58 11.27 -6.84 -6.69
C VAL A 58 11.38 -8.32 -6.33
N LYS A 59 12.25 -8.63 -5.37
CA LYS A 59 12.39 -9.93 -4.73
C LYS A 59 12.02 -9.81 -3.25
N ALA A 60 11.78 -10.93 -2.59
CA ALA A 60 11.53 -10.98 -1.15
C ALA A 60 12.66 -10.33 -0.33
N SER A 61 13.91 -10.44 -0.81
CA SER A 61 15.08 -9.84 -0.18
C SER A 61 15.13 -8.32 -0.29
N ASP A 62 14.41 -7.74 -1.25
CA ASP A 62 14.38 -6.28 -1.45
C ASP A 62 13.29 -5.60 -0.60
N ILE A 63 12.35 -6.37 -0.03
CA ILE A 63 11.31 -5.83 0.85
C ILE A 63 11.94 -5.21 2.10
N VAL A 64 11.37 -4.12 2.58
CA VAL A 64 11.87 -3.38 3.74
C VAL A 64 10.90 -3.58 4.91
N LEU A 65 11.41 -3.82 6.11
CA LEU A 65 10.65 -3.73 7.35
C LEU A 65 10.85 -2.35 7.94
N CYS A 66 9.77 -1.64 8.24
CA CYS A 66 9.83 -0.35 8.93
C CYS A 66 8.83 -0.27 10.08
N ASP A 67 9.03 0.72 10.96
CA ASP A 67 8.12 1.04 12.05
C ASP A 67 7.15 2.18 11.69
N LYS A 68 6.23 2.44 12.62
CA LYS A 68 5.21 3.50 12.54
C LYS A 68 5.78 4.92 12.39
N ASP A 69 7.06 5.12 12.69
CA ASP A 69 7.75 6.40 12.62
C ASP A 69 8.62 6.50 11.35
N GLY A 70 8.62 5.47 10.51
CA GLY A 70 9.29 5.43 9.21
C GLY A 70 10.73 4.96 9.28
N ASN A 71 11.18 4.48 10.44
CA ASN A 71 12.53 3.96 10.60
C ASN A 71 12.63 2.58 9.94
N VAL A 72 13.67 2.37 9.15
CA VAL A 72 14.00 1.07 8.58
C VAL A 72 14.57 0.18 9.69
N LEU A 73 13.90 -0.94 9.97
CA LEU A 73 14.32 -1.92 10.96
C LEU A 73 15.11 -3.08 10.34
N GLU A 74 14.79 -3.48 9.10
CA GLU A 74 15.49 -4.54 8.35
C GLU A 74 15.35 -4.29 6.84
N GLY A 75 16.46 -4.41 6.10
CA GLY A 75 16.54 -4.24 4.65
C GLY A 75 17.56 -3.18 4.24
N ASP A 76 17.92 -3.17 2.96
CA ASP A 76 18.98 -2.28 2.41
C ASP A 76 18.42 -1.07 1.63
N HIS A 77 17.10 -0.99 1.49
CA HIS A 77 16.43 0.03 0.69
C HIS A 77 15.72 1.05 1.58
N ALA A 78 15.58 2.28 1.06
CA ALA A 78 14.80 3.31 1.71
C ALA A 78 13.29 3.04 1.57
N VAL A 79 12.52 3.56 2.53
CA VAL A 79 11.06 3.67 2.44
C VAL A 79 10.72 5.02 1.81
N GLU A 80 9.80 5.03 0.86
CA GLU A 80 9.32 6.26 0.25
C GLU A 80 8.47 7.07 1.25
N PRO A 81 8.66 8.40 1.38
CA PRO A 81 7.86 9.22 2.28
C PRO A 81 6.35 9.11 2.07
N THR A 82 5.85 9.23 0.83
CA THR A 82 4.42 9.14 0.50
C THR A 82 3.82 7.78 0.86
N ALA A 83 4.53 6.71 0.51
CA ALA A 83 4.18 5.35 0.90
C ALA A 83 4.08 5.21 2.42
N PHE A 84 5.07 5.75 3.14
CA PHE A 84 5.09 5.72 4.59
C PHE A 84 3.88 6.45 5.18
N TYR A 85 3.60 7.68 4.74
CA TYR A 85 2.53 8.49 5.33
C TYR A 85 1.15 7.86 5.19
N ILE A 86 0.85 7.28 4.03
CA ILE A 86 -0.42 6.59 3.79
C ILE A 86 -0.48 5.26 4.57
N HIS A 87 0.51 4.39 4.40
CA HIS A 87 0.41 3.00 4.87
C HIS A 87 0.50 2.88 6.39
N SER A 88 1.34 3.68 7.04
CA SER A 88 1.44 3.66 8.51
C SER A 88 0.15 4.14 9.16
N ARG A 89 -0.51 5.17 8.61
CA ARG A 89 -1.81 5.68 9.10
C ARG A 89 -2.91 4.64 8.92
N VAL A 90 -2.96 3.95 7.77
CA VAL A 90 -3.91 2.85 7.55
C VAL A 90 -3.71 1.73 8.57
N HIS A 91 -2.47 1.27 8.78
CA HIS A 91 -2.20 0.16 9.69
C HIS A 91 -2.43 0.51 11.16
N LEU A 92 -2.06 1.72 11.60
CA LEU A 92 -2.27 2.18 12.98
C LEU A 92 -3.75 2.37 13.31
N ASN A 93 -4.50 3.01 12.40
CA ASN A 93 -5.91 3.33 12.64
C ASN A 93 -6.84 2.15 12.35
N SER A 94 -6.38 1.17 11.56
CA SER A 94 -7.12 -0.05 11.27
C SER A 94 -6.21 -1.28 11.37
N PRO A 95 -5.95 -1.79 12.59
CA PRO A 95 -5.11 -2.99 12.77
C PRO A 95 -5.65 -4.25 12.07
N ARG A 96 -6.93 -4.25 11.70
CA ARG A 96 -7.55 -5.32 10.88
C ARG A 96 -7.15 -5.25 9.40
N ALA A 97 -6.73 -4.09 8.90
CA ALA A 97 -6.19 -3.91 7.57
C ALA A 97 -4.72 -4.36 7.55
N VAL A 98 -4.52 -5.68 7.61
CA VAL A 98 -3.17 -6.28 7.66
C VAL A 98 -2.40 -6.02 6.37
N ALA A 99 -3.06 -6.01 5.22
CA ALA A 99 -2.45 -5.65 3.93
C ALA A 99 -3.11 -4.39 3.35
N ALA A 100 -2.30 -3.50 2.79
CA ALA A 100 -2.74 -2.30 2.11
C ALA A 100 -2.11 -2.22 0.72
N LEU A 101 -2.93 -1.99 -0.31
CA LEU A 101 -2.52 -2.02 -1.72
C LEU A 101 -2.89 -0.69 -2.36
N HIS A 102 -1.89 0.16 -2.61
CA HIS A 102 -2.08 1.44 -3.28
C HIS A 102 -1.69 1.34 -4.75
N THR A 103 -2.56 1.82 -5.65
CA THR A 103 -2.31 1.83 -7.10
C THR A 103 -2.92 3.06 -7.77
N HIS A 104 -2.24 3.58 -8.78
CA HIS A 104 -2.75 4.62 -9.68
C HIS A 104 -3.35 4.01 -10.95
N MET A 105 -4.42 3.22 -10.80
CA MET A 105 -5.10 2.60 -11.96
C MET A 105 -5.76 3.66 -12.86
N PRO A 106 -5.52 3.68 -14.19
CA PRO A 106 -5.96 4.77 -15.06
C PRO A 106 -7.45 5.13 -14.97
N TYR A 107 -8.33 4.14 -14.91
CA TYR A 107 -9.78 4.38 -14.83
C TYR A 107 -10.23 4.88 -13.45
N ALA A 108 -9.62 4.37 -12.37
CA ALA A 108 -9.93 4.84 -11.03
C ALA A 108 -9.42 6.27 -10.83
N THR A 109 -8.20 6.56 -11.27
CA THR A 109 -7.61 7.90 -11.27
C THR A 109 -8.44 8.88 -12.09
N ALA A 110 -8.91 8.47 -13.29
CA ALA A 110 -9.77 9.32 -14.11
C ALA A 110 -11.08 9.69 -13.39
N ILE A 111 -11.71 8.74 -12.67
CA ILE A 111 -12.90 9.03 -11.87
C ILE A 111 -12.57 9.98 -10.71
N ALA A 112 -11.47 9.73 -9.99
CA ALA A 112 -11.05 10.55 -8.85
C ALA A 112 -10.74 12.00 -9.23
N HIS A 113 -10.30 12.27 -10.46
CA HIS A 113 -10.06 13.63 -10.95
C HIS A 113 -11.33 14.43 -11.31
N LEU A 114 -12.51 13.78 -11.37
CA LEU A 114 -13.76 14.48 -11.67
C LEU A 114 -14.30 15.18 -10.41
N ALA A 115 -14.87 16.37 -10.59
CA ALA A 115 -15.60 17.05 -9.53
C ALA A 115 -16.77 16.15 -9.05
N GLY A 116 -16.72 15.73 -7.77
CA GLY A 116 -17.69 14.79 -7.21
C GLY A 116 -17.60 13.39 -7.82
N GLY A 117 -16.45 13.00 -8.35
CA GLY A 117 -16.22 11.69 -8.96
C GLY A 117 -16.48 10.55 -7.99
N ARG A 118 -17.39 9.66 -8.35
CA ARG A 118 -17.78 8.47 -7.59
C ARG A 118 -17.96 7.29 -8.51
N MET A 119 -17.57 6.10 -8.06
CA MET A 119 -17.91 4.86 -8.74
C MET A 119 -19.43 4.69 -8.73
N ALA A 120 -20.05 4.66 -9.90
CA ALA A 120 -21.48 4.43 -10.02
C ALA A 120 -21.82 2.94 -9.76
N MET A 121 -22.84 2.69 -8.94
CA MET A 121 -23.35 1.34 -8.65
C MET A 121 -24.26 0.81 -9.78
N CYS A 122 -23.75 0.86 -11.01
CA CYS A 122 -24.53 0.61 -12.24
C CYS A 122 -24.23 -0.75 -12.90
N GLY A 123 -23.45 -1.63 -12.26
CA GLY A 123 -23.09 -2.94 -12.81
C GLY A 123 -22.85 -3.97 -11.71
N GLN A 124 -22.95 -5.25 -12.06
CA GLN A 124 -22.82 -6.35 -11.10
C GLN A 124 -21.50 -6.30 -10.31
N THR A 125 -20.38 -6.04 -10.98
CA THR A 125 -19.07 -5.93 -10.32
C THR A 125 -19.00 -4.72 -9.39
N ALA A 126 -19.59 -3.59 -9.78
CA ALA A 126 -19.62 -2.38 -8.95
C ALA A 126 -20.43 -2.62 -7.66
N LEU A 127 -21.58 -3.29 -7.78
CA LEU A 127 -22.45 -3.60 -6.64
C LEU A 127 -21.78 -4.48 -5.57
N MET A 128 -20.72 -5.22 -5.89
CA MET A 128 -19.93 -5.94 -4.88
C MET A 128 -19.23 -5.01 -3.87
N PHE A 129 -19.09 -3.74 -4.23
CA PHE A 129 -18.46 -2.68 -3.44
C PHE A 129 -19.47 -1.64 -2.91
N ASP A 130 -20.78 -1.87 -3.07
CA ASP A 130 -21.79 -0.96 -2.52
C ASP A 130 -21.67 -0.85 -1.00
N GLY A 131 -21.64 0.39 -0.49
CA GLY A 131 -21.35 0.67 0.93
C GLY A 131 -19.95 0.29 1.42
N ARG A 132 -19.01 -0.05 0.52
CA ARG A 132 -17.64 -0.52 0.84
C ARG A 132 -16.54 0.32 0.20
N VAL A 133 -16.88 1.44 -0.43
CA VAL A 133 -15.92 2.41 -0.97
C VAL A 133 -15.93 3.66 -0.10
N ALA A 134 -14.78 4.00 0.46
CA ALA A 134 -14.56 5.31 1.08
C ALA A 134 -13.97 6.27 0.05
N TYR A 135 -14.30 7.54 0.18
CA TYR A 135 -13.76 8.60 -0.66
C TYR A 135 -13.08 9.63 0.23
N ASP A 136 -11.88 10.01 -0.18
CA ASP A 136 -11.21 11.17 0.37
C ASP A 136 -11.45 12.35 -0.57
N ASP A 137 -12.21 13.33 -0.10
CA ASP A 137 -12.51 14.55 -0.85
C ASP A 137 -11.53 15.69 -0.53
N GLY A 138 -10.62 15.48 0.42
CA GLY A 138 -9.71 16.46 0.97
C GLY A 138 -8.29 16.40 0.42
N PHE A 139 -8.12 16.10 -0.88
CA PHE A 139 -6.80 16.00 -1.52
C PHE A 139 -5.96 17.27 -1.29
N ASN A 140 -4.91 17.16 -0.48
CA ASN A 140 -4.05 18.27 -0.11
C ASN A 140 -2.61 18.13 -0.67
N GLY A 141 -2.39 17.12 -1.51
CA GLY A 141 -1.26 17.02 -2.42
C GLY A 141 -0.48 15.73 -2.25
N LEU A 142 0.85 15.83 -2.17
CA LEU A 142 1.68 14.67 -1.85
C LEU A 142 1.63 14.41 -0.35
N ALA A 143 1.40 13.16 0.05
CA ALA A 143 1.42 12.74 1.45
C ALA A 143 2.84 12.84 2.06
N LEU A 144 3.22 14.02 2.51
CA LEU A 144 4.57 14.31 3.04
C LEU A 144 4.56 14.65 4.54
N ASP A 145 3.37 14.76 5.13
CA ASP A 145 3.13 14.97 6.54
C ASP A 145 1.84 14.23 6.98
N ALA A 146 1.45 14.40 8.23
CA ALA A 146 0.26 13.76 8.80
C ALA A 146 -1.03 14.56 8.58
N ASP A 147 -0.97 15.71 7.92
CA ASP A 147 -2.15 16.50 7.56
C ASP A 147 -2.79 15.99 6.25
N GLU A 148 -2.07 15.16 5.48
CA GLU A 148 -2.59 14.24 4.45
C GLU A 148 -2.82 12.83 5.04
#